data_AF-A0AAJ7NF08-F1
#
_entry.id   AF-A0AAJ7NF08-F1
#
_cell.length_a   1.000
_cell.length_b   1.000
_cell.length_c   1.000
_cell.angle_alpha   90.00
_cell.angle_beta   90.00
_cell.angle_gamma   90.00
#
_symmetry.space_group_name_H-M   'P 1'
#
loop_
_entity.id
_entity.type
_entity.pdbx_description
1 polymer ?
#
loop_
_entity_poly.entity_id
_entity_poly.type
_entity_poly.pdbx_seq_one_letter_code
_entity_poly.pdbx_strand_id
1 'polypeptide(L)'
;MRVCLFPICFLLVRFVLVHGSADPEDFRKMTAVFRKKCLAEIKIPVEMVEDSEYGEFPEDERLKCYFSCALQKSSMMDKKGNIKYNQLKLIIPEAYKEVGNEMIDSCIHIDSKDKCQKAFDFMKCMYNVNPMAFVAP
;
A
#
# COMPACT_ATOMS: atom_id res chain seq x y z
N MET A 1 -49.34 1.81 29.50
CA MET A 1 -49.53 1.65 28.04
C MET A 1 -48.34 2.30 27.32
N ARG A 2 -47.11 1.78 27.52
CA ARG A 2 -46.29 1.13 26.48
C ARG A 2 -46.79 1.38 25.05
N VAL A 3 -46.39 2.51 24.46
CA VAL A 3 -46.38 2.70 23.01
C VAL A 3 -44.93 2.93 22.60
N CYS A 4 -44.47 2.04 21.74
CA CYS A 4 -43.10 1.77 21.35
C CYS A 4 -42.35 2.98 20.77
N LEU A 5 -41.39 3.51 21.52
CA LEU A 5 -40.28 4.37 21.05
C LEU A 5 -39.24 3.59 20.22
N PHE A 6 -39.65 2.52 19.54
CA PHE A 6 -38.76 1.52 18.97
C PHE A 6 -38.27 1.78 17.52
N PRO A 7 -38.91 2.58 16.64
CA PRO A 7 -38.42 2.66 15.25
C PRO A 7 -37.37 3.77 15.05
N ILE A 8 -37.33 4.78 15.90
CA ILE A 8 -36.46 5.96 15.71
C ILE A 8 -35.03 5.67 16.21
N CYS A 9 -34.88 4.89 17.29
CA CYS A 9 -33.57 4.52 17.81
C CYS A 9 -32.84 3.50 16.92
N PHE A 10 -33.58 2.63 16.22
CA PHE A 10 -33.00 1.60 15.36
C PHE A 10 -32.41 2.14 14.05
N LEU A 11 -32.85 3.31 13.58
CA LEU A 11 -32.33 3.92 12.36
C LEU A 11 -30.98 4.63 12.58
N LEU A 12 -30.73 5.18 13.77
CA LEU A 12 -29.43 5.80 14.10
C LEU A 12 -28.34 4.75 14.38
N VAL A 13 -28.71 3.59 14.93
CA VAL A 13 -27.75 2.51 15.24
C VAL A 13 -27.26 1.78 13.98
N ARG A 14 -27.97 1.88 12.85
CA ARG A 14 -27.56 1.27 11.59
C ARG A 14 -26.54 2.08 10.78
N PHE A 15 -26.28 3.33 11.13
CA PHE A 15 -25.30 4.17 10.42
C PHE A 15 -23.90 4.16 11.05
N VAL A 16 -23.69 3.47 12.17
CA VAL A 16 -22.43 3.50 12.93
C VAL A 16 -21.52 2.29 12.66
N LEU A 17 -21.89 1.38 11.74
CA LEU A 17 -21.13 0.15 11.48
C LEU A 17 -20.49 0.04 10.09
N VAL A 18 -20.22 1.17 9.42
CA VAL A 18 -19.37 1.17 8.24
C VAL A 18 -18.49 2.38 8.34
N HIS A 19 -17.26 2.18 8.78
CA HIS A 19 -16.04 2.93 8.46
C HIS A 19 -14.99 2.32 9.39
N GLY A 20 -14.65 1.05 9.14
CA GLY A 20 -13.31 0.58 9.47
C GLY A 20 -12.38 1.32 8.54
N SER A 21 -12.08 2.59 8.83
CA SER A 21 -11.06 3.32 8.13
C SER A 21 -9.79 2.53 8.38
N ALA A 22 -9.32 1.91 7.33
CA ALA A 22 -8.07 1.23 7.31
C ALA A 22 -7.00 2.29 7.69
N ASP A 23 -6.44 2.18 8.89
CA ASP A 23 -5.56 3.19 9.50
C ASP A 23 -4.16 3.08 8.88
N PRO A 24 -3.65 4.11 8.15
CA PRO A 24 -2.32 4.08 7.53
C PRO A 24 -1.21 3.63 8.48
N GLU A 25 -1.38 3.89 9.78
CA GLU A 25 -0.50 3.44 10.85
C GLU A 25 -0.34 1.91 10.89
N ASP A 26 -1.40 1.15 10.62
CA ASP A 26 -1.37 -0.32 10.61
C ASP A 26 -0.54 -0.87 9.44
N PHE A 27 -0.65 -0.25 8.26
CA PHE A 27 0.18 -0.62 7.12
C PHE A 27 1.65 -0.30 7.41
N ARG A 28 1.95 0.89 7.97
CA ARG A 28 3.31 1.26 8.37
C ARG A 28 3.89 0.28 9.39
N LYS A 29 3.12 -0.17 10.38
CA LYS A 29 3.55 -1.19 11.34
C LYS A 29 3.85 -2.52 10.66
N MET A 30 3.01 -2.93 9.71
CA MET A 30 3.18 -4.18 8.96
C MET A 30 4.46 -4.16 8.12
N THR A 31 4.81 -3.03 7.51
CA THR A 31 5.98 -2.91 6.63
C THR A 31 7.24 -2.37 7.33
N ALA A 32 7.14 -1.90 8.58
CA ALA A 32 8.22 -1.26 9.34
C ALA A 32 9.55 -2.04 9.34
N VAL A 33 9.50 -3.37 9.43
CA VAL A 33 10.69 -4.22 9.41
C VAL A 33 11.39 -4.16 8.06
N PHE A 34 10.63 -4.13 6.96
CA PHE A 34 11.16 -4.03 5.60
C PHE A 34 11.67 -2.62 5.32
N ARG A 35 10.88 -1.60 5.69
CA ARG A 35 11.27 -0.18 5.66
C ARG A 35 12.63 0.05 6.28
N LYS A 36 12.79 -0.32 7.56
CA LYS A 36 14.04 -0.14 8.31
C LYS A 36 15.24 -0.82 7.63
N LYS A 37 15.06 -2.05 7.13
CA LYS A 37 16.13 -2.78 6.44
C LYS A 37 16.52 -2.11 5.13
N CYS A 38 15.54 -1.71 4.32
CA CYS A 38 15.80 -1.15 3.00
C CYS A 38 16.35 0.27 3.07
N LEU A 39 15.91 1.10 4.02
CA LEU A 39 16.54 2.40 4.30
C LEU A 39 18.04 2.24 4.60
N ALA A 40 18.40 1.25 5.44
CA ALA A 40 19.79 0.99 5.81
C ALA A 40 20.62 0.37 4.67
N GLU A 41 20.07 -0.59 3.92
CA GLU A 41 20.77 -1.26 2.81
C GLU A 41 21.02 -0.31 1.63
N ILE A 42 20.03 0.51 1.29
CA ILE A 42 20.10 1.44 0.14
C ILE A 42 20.77 2.76 0.52
N LYS A 43 20.78 3.13 1.81
CA LYS A 43 21.27 4.43 2.31
C LYS A 43 20.55 5.60 1.66
N ILE A 44 19.22 5.46 1.54
CA ILE A 44 18.33 6.51 1.05
C ILE A 44 17.83 7.36 2.23
N PRO A 45 17.69 8.69 2.07
CA PRO A 45 17.00 9.52 3.06
C PRO A 45 15.56 9.02 3.26
N VAL A 46 15.09 9.03 4.50
CA VAL A 46 13.72 8.56 4.81
C VAL A 46 12.69 9.46 4.15
N GLU A 47 12.99 10.76 4.06
CA GLU A 47 12.15 11.80 3.49
C GLU A 47 11.85 11.49 2.02
N MET A 48 12.85 11.03 1.25
CA MET A 48 12.65 10.68 -0.16
C MET A 48 11.65 9.52 -0.37
N VAL A 49 11.53 8.63 0.62
CA VAL A 49 10.49 7.59 0.60
C VAL A 49 9.14 8.14 1.03
N GLU A 50 9.11 9.01 2.04
CA GLU A 50 7.86 9.63 2.56
C GLU A 50 7.24 10.59 1.56
N ASP A 51 8.06 11.34 0.84
CA ASP A 51 7.65 12.27 -0.22
C ASP A 51 6.91 11.55 -1.36
N SER A 52 7.15 10.25 -1.56
CA SER A 52 6.39 9.46 -2.53
C SER A 52 4.91 9.27 -2.16
N GLU A 53 4.55 9.39 -0.88
CA GLU A 53 3.16 9.42 -0.44
C GLU A 53 2.46 10.74 -0.81
N TYR A 54 3.23 11.76 -1.17
CA TYR A 54 2.75 13.06 -1.63
C TYR A 54 2.90 13.22 -3.15
N GLY A 55 3.27 12.16 -3.87
CA GLY A 55 3.40 12.15 -5.32
C GLY A 55 4.78 12.51 -5.86
N GLU A 56 5.77 12.66 -4.98
CA GLU A 56 7.15 12.92 -5.39
C GLU A 56 7.86 11.61 -5.73
N PHE A 57 7.95 11.34 -7.03
CA PHE A 57 8.66 10.18 -7.59
C PHE A 57 9.82 10.68 -8.47
N PRO A 58 10.90 11.23 -7.88
CA PRO A 58 12.09 11.61 -8.64
C PRO A 58 12.72 10.37 -9.29
N GLU A 59 13.33 10.56 -10.45
CA GLU A 59 14.12 9.52 -11.15
C GLU A 59 15.46 9.27 -10.45
N ASP A 60 15.43 8.91 -9.16
CA ASP A 60 16.58 8.56 -8.33
C ASP A 60 16.70 7.04 -8.19
N GLU A 61 17.84 6.49 -8.58
CA GLU A 61 18.09 5.03 -8.55
C GLU A 61 17.96 4.42 -7.14
N ARG A 62 18.22 5.19 -6.09
CA ARG A 62 18.05 4.72 -4.71
C ARG A 62 16.58 4.56 -4.38
N LEU A 63 15.72 5.50 -4.78
CA LEU A 63 14.27 5.38 -4.55
C LEU A 63 13.69 4.19 -5.32
N LYS A 64 14.12 3.99 -6.56
CA LYS A 64 13.74 2.82 -7.36
C LYS A 64 14.13 1.52 -6.68
N CYS A 65 15.40 1.41 -6.27
CA CYS A 65 15.89 0.20 -5.63
C CYS A 65 15.40 0.02 -4.18
N TYR A 66 14.98 1.09 -3.51
CA TYR A 66 14.26 1.00 -2.23
C TYR A 66 12.96 0.23 -2.38
N PHE A 67 12.12 0.58 -3.35
CA PHE A 67 10.86 -0.14 -3.59
C PHE A 67 11.09 -1.59 -3.98
N SER A 68 12.11 -1.87 -4.82
CA SER A 68 12.48 -3.25 -5.15
C SER A 68 12.93 -4.02 -3.90
N CYS A 69 13.73 -3.40 -3.03
CA CYS A 69 14.12 -3.98 -1.75
C CYS A 69 12.89 -4.31 -0.90
N ALA A 70 11.97 -3.37 -0.71
CA ALA A 70 10.78 -3.58 0.12
C ALA A 70 9.91 -4.74 -0.38
N LEU A 71 9.67 -4.81 -1.70
CA LEU A 71 8.95 -5.92 -2.32
C LEU A 71 9.71 -7.25 -2.20
N GLN A 72 11.03 -7.26 -2.29
CA GLN A 72 11.83 -8.48 -2.12
C GLN A 72 11.86 -8.96 -0.67
N LYS A 73 12.01 -8.07 0.31
CA LYS A 73 12.04 -8.45 1.74
C LYS A 73 10.67 -8.93 2.22
N SER A 74 9.58 -8.41 1.65
CA SER A 74 8.23 -8.92 1.87
C SER A 74 7.91 -10.19 1.07
N SER A 75 8.86 -10.71 0.28
CA SER A 75 8.69 -11.86 -0.63
C SER A 75 7.66 -11.67 -1.75
N MET A 76 7.22 -10.43 -1.97
CA MET A 76 6.27 -10.02 -3.02
C MET A 76 6.94 -9.80 -4.37
N MET A 77 8.27 -9.74 -4.41
CA MET A 77 9.07 -9.75 -5.64
C MET A 77 10.17 -10.80 -5.52
N ASP A 78 10.45 -11.52 -6.61
CA ASP A 78 11.59 -12.44 -6.67
C ASP A 78 12.92 -11.72 -7.01
N LYS A 79 14.03 -12.47 -6.99
CA LYS A 79 15.36 -11.90 -7.31
C LYS A 79 15.50 -11.43 -8.76
N LYS A 80 14.64 -11.91 -9.67
CA LYS A 80 14.63 -11.56 -11.10
C LYS A 80 13.76 -10.33 -11.39
N GLY A 81 13.02 -9.81 -10.39
CA GLY A 81 12.16 -8.65 -10.54
C GLY A 81 10.69 -8.97 -10.83
N ASN A 82 10.28 -10.24 -10.75
CA ASN A 82 8.87 -10.59 -10.97
C ASN A 82 8.06 -10.29 -9.70
N ILE A 83 7.09 -9.39 -9.81
CA ILE A 83 6.13 -9.09 -8.74
C ILE A 83 5.05 -10.18 -8.71
N LYS A 84 4.74 -10.67 -7.51
CA LYS A 84 3.79 -11.74 -7.27
C LYS A 84 2.43 -11.15 -6.87
N TYR A 85 1.75 -10.51 -7.82
CA TYR A 85 0.52 -9.75 -7.57
C TYR A 85 -0.55 -10.55 -6.80
N ASN A 86 -0.76 -11.82 -7.15
CA ASN A 86 -1.72 -12.67 -6.44
C ASN A 86 -1.35 -12.89 -4.97
N GLN A 87 -0.06 -12.97 -4.63
CA GLN A 87 0.39 -13.08 -3.24
C GLN A 87 0.26 -11.75 -2.51
N LEU A 88 0.52 -10.63 -3.20
CA LEU A 88 0.36 -9.30 -2.64
C LEU A 88 -1.09 -9.05 -2.18
N LYS A 89 -2.07 -9.48 -2.97
CA LYS A 89 -3.50 -9.43 -2.61
C LYS A 89 -3.86 -10.23 -1.36
N LEU A 90 -3.17 -11.34 -1.11
CA LEU A 90 -3.45 -12.20 0.04
C LEU A 90 -2.95 -11.61 1.37
N ILE A 91 -1.97 -10.70 1.31
CA ILE A 91 -1.39 -10.10 2.52
C ILE A 91 -1.98 -8.72 2.85
N ILE A 92 -2.82 -8.17 1.96
CA ILE A 92 -3.55 -6.92 2.25
C ILE A 92 -4.54 -7.19 3.40
N PRO A 93 -4.49 -6.42 4.50
CA PRO A 93 -5.44 -6.56 5.59
C PRO A 93 -6.87 -6.32 5.11
N GLU A 94 -7.85 -6.97 5.74
CA GLU A 94 -9.26 -6.95 5.29
C GLU A 94 -9.81 -5.52 5.13
N ALA A 95 -9.42 -4.59 6.02
CA ALA A 95 -9.82 -3.18 5.96
C ALA A 95 -9.39 -2.46 4.66
N TYR A 96 -8.33 -2.93 4.01
CA TYR A 96 -7.77 -2.36 2.78
C TYR A 96 -8.05 -3.20 1.54
N LYS A 97 -8.72 -4.34 1.68
CA LYS A 97 -8.70 -5.39 0.68
C LYS A 97 -9.34 -4.99 -0.64
N GLU A 98 -10.46 -4.28 -0.59
CA GLU A 98 -11.16 -3.81 -1.79
C GLU A 98 -10.28 -2.80 -2.56
N VAL A 99 -9.90 -1.70 -1.90
CA VAL A 99 -9.08 -0.64 -2.50
C VAL A 99 -7.70 -1.14 -2.92
N GLY A 100 -7.05 -1.97 -2.10
CA GLY A 100 -5.74 -2.53 -2.39
C GLY A 100 -5.77 -3.50 -3.57
N ASN A 101 -6.82 -4.31 -3.71
CA ASN A 101 -6.99 -5.18 -4.86
C ASN A 101 -7.20 -4.38 -6.15
N GLU A 102 -8.04 -3.34 -6.11
CA GLU A 102 -8.30 -2.46 -7.24
C GLU A 102 -7.00 -1.77 -7.72
N MET A 103 -6.22 -1.23 -6.78
CA MET A 103 -4.93 -0.62 -7.08
C MET A 103 -3.97 -1.64 -7.72
N ILE A 104 -3.86 -2.85 -7.15
CA ILE A 104 -2.99 -3.90 -7.71
C ILE A 104 -3.44 -4.29 -9.11
N ASP A 105 -4.74 -4.54 -9.32
CA ASP A 105 -5.30 -4.95 -10.60
C ASP A 105 -5.03 -3.94 -11.71
N SER A 106 -5.10 -2.65 -11.37
CA SER A 106 -4.80 -1.56 -12.29
C SER A 106 -3.32 -1.49 -12.68
N CYS A 107 -2.42 -2.07 -11.89
CA CYS A 107 -0.98 -1.94 -12.02
C CYS A 107 -0.24 -3.24 -12.41
N ILE A 108 -0.95 -4.32 -12.74
CA ILE A 108 -0.31 -5.62 -13.07
C ILE A 108 0.47 -5.59 -14.39
N HIS A 109 0.16 -4.65 -15.29
CA HIS A 109 0.73 -4.55 -16.63
C HIS A 109 2.10 -3.88 -16.68
N ILE A 110 2.63 -3.43 -15.54
CA ILE A 110 3.95 -2.83 -15.44
C ILE A 110 5.02 -3.85 -15.82
N ASP A 111 5.83 -3.51 -16.81
CA ASP A 111 6.95 -4.33 -17.23
C ASP A 111 8.23 -3.53 -17.43
N SER A 112 9.33 -4.10 -16.98
CA SER A 112 10.68 -3.56 -17.14
C SER A 112 11.69 -4.68 -16.92
N LYS A 113 12.81 -4.60 -17.65
CA LYS A 113 13.95 -5.52 -17.48
C LYS A 113 14.74 -5.22 -16.21
N ASP A 114 14.70 -3.97 -15.75
CA ASP A 114 15.32 -3.57 -14.49
C ASP A 114 14.32 -3.71 -13.35
N LYS A 115 14.71 -4.46 -12.30
CA LYS A 115 13.84 -4.74 -11.16
C LYS A 115 13.57 -3.50 -10.30
N CYS A 116 14.49 -2.55 -10.23
CA CYS A 116 14.34 -1.32 -9.46
C CYS A 116 13.33 -0.41 -10.17
N GLN A 117 13.49 -0.23 -11.49
CA GLN A 117 12.55 0.49 -12.32
C GLN A 117 11.16 -0.15 -12.27
N LYS A 118 11.07 -1.50 -12.38
CA LYS A 118 9.78 -2.21 -12.30
C LYS A 118 9.05 -1.96 -10.98
N ALA A 119 9.78 -1.99 -9.86
CA ALA A 119 9.20 -1.71 -8.55
C ALA A 119 8.74 -0.25 -8.42
N PHE A 120 9.54 0.68 -8.93
CA PHE A 120 9.23 2.11 -8.94
C PHE A 120 7.98 2.41 -9.75
N ASP A 121 7.90 1.91 -10.98
CA ASP A 121 6.76 2.12 -11.87
C ASP A 121 5.48 1.50 -11.27
N PHE A 122 5.60 0.34 -10.62
CA PHE A 122 4.50 -0.26 -9.88
C PHE A 122 4.03 0.62 -8.72
N MET A 123 4.92 1.12 -7.86
CA MET A 123 4.53 1.98 -6.74
C MET A 123 3.95 3.32 -7.20
N LYS A 124 4.53 3.91 -8.24
CA LYS A 124 4.00 5.14 -8.86
C LYS A 124 2.61 4.91 -9.47
N CYS A 125 2.39 3.76 -10.09
CA CYS A 125 1.07 3.36 -10.57
C CYS A 125 0.07 3.23 -9.41
N MET A 126 0.44 2.55 -8.33
CA MET A 126 -0.42 2.40 -7.14
C MET A 126 -0.83 3.77 -6.59
N TYR A 127 0.12 4.70 -6.44
CA TYR A 127 -0.16 6.08 -6.05
C TYR A 127 -1.14 6.75 -7.03
N ASN A 128 -0.90 6.67 -8.34
CA ASN A 128 -1.75 7.32 -9.34
C ASN A 128 -3.19 6.79 -9.35
N VAL A 129 -3.39 5.50 -9.02
CA VAL A 129 -4.74 4.91 -8.93
C VAL A 129 -5.48 5.46 -7.71
N ASN A 130 -4.83 5.52 -6.55
CA ASN A 130 -5.44 6.08 -5.36
C ASN A 130 -4.41 6.74 -4.43
N PRO A 131 -4.16 8.05 -4.58
CA PRO A 131 -3.21 8.79 -3.76
C PRO A 131 -3.56 8.77 -2.28
N MET A 132 -4.85 8.76 -1.94
CA MET A 132 -5.34 8.79 -0.56
C MET A 132 -5.11 7.47 0.18
N ALA A 133 -5.05 6.35 -0.55
CA ALA A 133 -4.85 5.02 0.01
C ALA A 133 -3.40 4.52 -0.11
N PHE A 134 -2.54 5.22 -0.84
CA PHE A 134 -1.16 4.84 -1.02
C PHE A 134 -0.33 5.18 0.22
N VAL A 135 0.39 4.18 0.73
CA VAL A 135 1.37 4.33 1.81
C VAL A 135 2.66 3.66 1.35
N ALA A 136 3.78 4.37 1.47
CA ALA A 136 5.05 3.83 1.05
C ALA A 136 5.49 2.75 2.05
N PRO A 137 5.88 1.55 1.58
CA PRO A 137 6.24 0.44 2.45
C PRO A 137 7.48 0.70 3.30
#